data_AF-A0AAJ0HXV1-F1
#
_entry.id   AF-A0AAJ0HXV1-F1
#
_cell.length_a   1.000
_cell.length_b   1.000
_cell.length_c   1.000
_cell.angle_alpha   90.00
_cell.angle_beta   90.00
_cell.angle_gamma   90.00
#
_symmetry.space_group_name_H-M   'P 1'
#
loop_
_entity.id
_entity.type
_entity.pdbx_description
1 polymer ?
#
loop_
_entity_poly.entity_id
_entity_poly.type
_entity_poly.pdbx_seq_one_letter_code
_entity_poly.pdbx_strand_id
1 'polypeptide(L)'
;MRFATLFAAGVLAPIAGLAAPTELAARENLCSLKAPPALCKPDPTVTVEETALRAYKFYRAFVVDGDPRTMFSLMDSSYIQHHAGYASGPQAIWSLFCNGNKIGSEKSTAWCFDAATNMSYAQYSTTDRWRWVDGCVHEHWDQNERIPKDKCYKLPTTTP
;
A
#
# COMPACT_ATOMS: atom_id res chain seq x y z
N MET A 1 39.88 -44.56 45.34
CA MET A 1 40.17 -45.11 43.99
C MET A 1 38.86 -45.63 43.41
N ARG A 2 38.60 -45.32 42.13
CA ARG A 2 37.47 -45.76 41.27
C ARG A 2 36.37 -44.71 41.02
N PHE A 3 36.61 -44.02 39.90
CA PHE A 3 35.69 -43.33 39.02
C PHE A 3 34.52 -44.21 38.55
N ALA A 4 33.33 -43.62 38.36
CA ALA A 4 32.38 -44.03 37.32
C ALA A 4 31.38 -42.89 37.04
N THR A 5 31.83 -42.01 36.16
CA THR A 5 31.15 -41.29 35.08
C THR A 5 29.61 -41.25 35.03
N LEU A 6 29.11 -40.01 35.03
CA LEU A 6 27.76 -39.56 34.67
C LEU A 6 27.36 -40.03 33.26
N PHE A 7 26.18 -40.64 33.11
CA PHE A 7 25.50 -40.77 31.82
C PHE A 7 24.48 -39.62 31.67
N ALA A 8 24.85 -38.63 30.87
CA ALA A 8 23.92 -37.65 30.32
C ALA A 8 23.39 -38.19 28.98
N ALA A 9 22.10 -38.50 28.90
CA ALA A 9 21.42 -38.80 27.65
C ALA A 9 20.67 -37.53 27.21
N GLY A 10 21.26 -36.80 26.26
CA GLY A 10 20.69 -35.62 25.63
C GLY A 10 19.90 -35.95 24.37
N VAL A 11 18.72 -35.36 24.28
CA VAL A 11 18.05 -34.77 23.11
C VAL A 11 17.81 -35.67 21.89
N LEU A 12 16.53 -35.99 21.65
CA LEU A 12 15.89 -35.89 20.33
C LEU A 12 14.38 -35.62 20.52
N ALA A 13 14.01 -34.35 20.68
CA ALA A 13 12.61 -33.93 20.50
C ALA A 13 12.40 -33.64 19.00
N PRO A 14 11.40 -34.25 18.33
CA PRO A 14 11.07 -33.84 16.97
C PRO A 14 10.47 -32.44 17.03
N ILE A 15 11.21 -31.46 16.50
CA ILE A 15 10.66 -30.15 16.19
C ILE A 15 9.70 -30.38 15.03
N ALA A 16 8.43 -30.57 15.36
CA ALA A 16 7.35 -30.52 14.39
C ALA A 16 7.43 -29.15 13.71
N GLY A 17 7.76 -29.15 12.42
CA GLY A 17 7.66 -27.95 11.60
C GLY A 17 6.22 -27.48 11.63
N LEU A 18 5.95 -26.36 12.31
CA LEU A 18 4.73 -25.61 12.09
C LEU A 18 4.82 -25.06 10.66
N ALA A 19 4.22 -25.78 9.72
CA ALA A 19 3.74 -25.17 8.50
C ALA A 19 2.66 -24.17 8.93
N ALA A 20 3.04 -22.90 9.06
CA ALA A 20 2.08 -21.83 9.23
C ALA A 20 1.15 -21.88 8.00
N PRO A 21 -0.18 -21.91 8.19
CA PRO A 21 -1.09 -21.82 7.06
C PRO A 21 -0.83 -20.47 6.39
N THR A 22 -0.41 -20.49 5.13
CA THR A 22 -0.59 -19.33 4.25
C THR A 22 -2.09 -19.20 4.05
N GLU A 23 -2.78 -18.56 5.00
CA GLU A 23 -4.14 -18.10 4.75
C GLU A 23 -4.05 -17.17 3.55
N LEU A 24 -4.55 -17.64 2.41
CA LEU A 24 -5.08 -16.77 1.38
C LEU A 24 -6.25 -16.04 2.04
N ALA A 25 -5.95 -14.99 2.83
CA ALA A 25 -6.95 -14.18 3.49
C ALA A 25 -7.94 -13.74 2.40
N ALA A 26 -9.20 -14.16 2.56
CA ALA A 26 -10.25 -13.81 1.62
C ALA A 26 -10.31 -12.29 1.52
N ARG A 27 -10.14 -11.76 0.31
CA ARG A 27 -10.13 -10.30 0.08
C ARG A 27 -11.49 -9.72 0.40
N GLU A 28 -11.49 -8.49 0.91
CA GLU A 28 -12.71 -7.80 1.27
C GLU A 28 -13.43 -7.29 0.01
N ASN A 29 -14.65 -7.77 -0.24
CA ASN A 29 -15.55 -7.18 -1.23
C ASN A 29 -16.53 -6.26 -0.51
N LEU A 30 -16.38 -4.96 -0.75
CA LEU A 30 -17.14 -3.89 -0.14
C LEU A 30 -18.22 -3.30 -1.04
N CYS A 31 -18.49 -3.88 -2.21
CA CYS A 31 -19.44 -3.30 -3.16
C CYS A 31 -20.90 -3.27 -2.68
N SER A 32 -21.21 -3.90 -1.54
CA SER A 32 -22.49 -3.72 -0.84
C SER A 32 -22.63 -2.34 -0.18
N LEU A 33 -21.51 -1.68 0.13
CA LEU A 33 -21.49 -0.31 0.64
C LEU A 33 -21.72 0.67 -0.51
N LYS A 34 -22.53 1.70 -0.24
CA LYS A 34 -22.81 2.76 -1.23
C LYS A 34 -21.64 3.72 -1.44
N ALA A 35 -20.72 3.78 -0.48
CA ALA A 35 -19.60 4.72 -0.44
C ALA A 35 -18.40 4.08 0.27
N PRO A 36 -17.18 4.63 0.09
CA PRO A 36 -16.03 4.19 0.86
C PRO A 36 -16.27 4.34 2.37
N PRO A 37 -15.88 3.35 3.20
CA PRO A 37 -16.17 3.36 4.63
C PRO A 37 -15.35 4.37 5.44
N ALA A 38 -14.21 4.82 4.90
CA ALA A 38 -13.33 5.78 5.53
C ALA A 38 -12.60 6.60 4.46
N LEU A 39 -12.36 7.86 4.78
CA LEU A 39 -11.57 8.80 3.98
C LEU A 39 -10.53 9.48 4.86
N CYS A 40 -9.45 9.93 4.24
CA CYS A 40 -8.40 10.69 4.89
C CYS A 40 -8.89 12.10 5.22
N LYS A 41 -8.48 12.62 6.38
CA LYS A 41 -8.64 14.03 6.74
C LYS A 41 -7.25 14.68 6.68
N PRO A 42 -7.06 15.70 5.82
CA PRO A 42 -5.82 16.47 5.75
C PRO A 42 -5.38 16.93 7.15
N ASP A 43 -4.13 16.65 7.50
CA ASP A 43 -3.51 17.06 8.75
C ASP A 43 -2.15 17.71 8.46
N PRO A 44 -2.01 19.04 8.61
CA PRO A 44 -0.78 19.77 8.25
C PRO A 44 0.40 19.44 9.18
N THR A 45 0.19 18.67 10.24
CA THR A 45 1.27 18.20 11.12
C THR A 45 1.98 16.95 10.59
N VAL A 46 1.40 16.30 9.57
CA VAL A 46 1.98 15.10 8.95
C VAL A 46 3.26 15.45 8.22
N THR A 47 4.34 14.73 8.50
CA THR A 47 5.63 15.00 7.87
C THR A 47 5.72 14.44 6.45
N VAL A 48 6.77 14.84 5.72
CA VAL A 48 7.06 14.31 4.39
C VAL A 48 7.41 12.82 4.46
N GLU A 49 8.14 12.39 5.49
CA GLU A 49 8.50 11.00 5.72
C GLU A 49 7.25 10.14 6.00
N GLU A 50 6.33 10.64 6.83
CA GLU A 50 5.04 9.99 7.08
C GLU A 50 4.19 9.92 5.81
N THR A 51 4.20 10.99 5.01
CA THR A 51 3.53 11.03 3.71
C THR A 51 4.13 10.00 2.75
N ALA A 52 5.46 9.82 2.73
CA ALA A 52 6.12 8.81 1.90
C ALA A 52 5.71 7.38 2.30
N LEU A 53 5.62 7.09 3.60
CA LEU A 53 5.14 5.80 4.12
C LEU A 53 3.67 5.56 3.73
N ARG A 54 2.83 6.58 3.87
CA ARG A 54 1.43 6.54 3.43
C ARG A 54 1.31 6.35 1.91
N ALA A 55 2.17 7.00 1.13
CA ALA A 55 2.22 6.84 -0.32
C ALA A 55 2.60 5.43 -0.75
N TYR A 56 3.52 4.79 -0.05
CA TYR A 56 3.82 3.39 -0.28
C TYR A 56 2.64 2.48 0.08
N LYS A 57 1.99 2.73 1.23
CA LYS A 57 0.78 2.00 1.65
C LYS A 57 -0.36 2.16 0.65
N PHE A 58 -0.55 3.36 0.10
CA PHE A 58 -1.54 3.62 -0.94
C PHE A 58 -1.24 2.85 -2.22
N TYR A 59 0.01 2.91 -2.71
CA TYR A 59 0.44 2.12 -3.86
C TYR A 59 0.19 0.62 -3.67
N ARG A 60 0.55 0.09 -2.49
CA ARG A 60 0.27 -1.30 -2.14
C ARG A 60 -1.22 -1.60 -2.21
N ALA A 61 -2.05 -0.80 -1.53
CA ALA A 61 -3.49 -0.98 -1.50
C ALA A 61 -4.14 -0.92 -2.90
N PHE A 62 -3.72 0.05 -3.72
CA PHE A 62 -4.24 0.26 -5.07
C PHE A 62 -3.76 -0.79 -6.08
N VAL A 63 -2.45 -1.05 -6.13
CA VAL A 63 -1.84 -1.85 -7.20
C VAL A 63 -1.70 -3.32 -6.81
N VAL A 64 -1.18 -3.58 -5.62
CA VAL A 64 -0.63 -4.91 -5.27
C VAL A 64 -1.58 -5.74 -4.43
N ASP A 65 -2.32 -5.12 -3.52
CA ASP A 65 -3.17 -5.79 -2.55
C ASP A 65 -4.64 -5.80 -2.96
N GLY A 66 -5.09 -4.79 -3.71
CA GLY A 66 -6.51 -4.63 -4.00
C GLY A 66 -7.28 -4.45 -2.69
N ASP A 67 -6.83 -3.51 -1.86
CA ASP A 67 -7.44 -3.19 -0.57
C ASP A 67 -8.17 -1.84 -0.67
N PRO A 68 -9.46 -1.85 -1.03
CA PRO A 68 -10.21 -0.61 -1.21
C PRO A 68 -10.37 0.15 0.10
N ARG A 69 -10.48 -0.54 1.24
CA ARG A 69 -10.62 0.12 2.54
C ARG A 69 -9.40 0.98 2.84
N THR A 70 -8.21 0.41 2.70
CA THR A 70 -6.96 1.15 2.93
C THR A 70 -6.78 2.24 1.87
N MET A 71 -6.98 1.92 0.59
CA MET A 71 -6.80 2.85 -0.51
C MET A 71 -7.63 4.13 -0.31
N PHE A 72 -8.93 3.99 -0.01
CA PHE A 72 -9.80 5.13 0.21
C PHE A 72 -9.54 5.83 1.55
N SER A 73 -9.10 5.12 2.59
CA SER A 73 -8.74 5.75 3.88
C SER A 73 -7.54 6.71 3.79
N LEU A 74 -6.79 6.66 2.69
CA LEU A 74 -5.64 7.53 2.40
C LEU A 74 -5.98 8.66 1.41
N MET A 75 -7.22 8.73 0.92
CA MET A 75 -7.71 9.74 -0.01
C MET A 75 -8.64 10.73 0.67
N ASP A 76 -8.45 12.04 0.42
CA ASP A 76 -9.33 13.04 1.01
C ASP A 76 -10.66 13.20 0.25
N SER A 77 -11.64 13.81 0.90
CA SER A 77 -12.99 13.98 0.35
C SER A 77 -13.07 14.93 -0.85
N SER A 78 -12.05 15.77 -1.05
CA SER A 78 -11.93 16.74 -2.15
C SER A 78 -11.04 16.26 -3.29
N TYR A 79 -10.72 14.96 -3.34
CA TYR A 79 -9.90 14.35 -4.38
C TYR A 79 -10.26 14.83 -5.80
N ILE A 80 -9.26 15.28 -6.54
CA ILE A 80 -9.38 15.80 -7.90
C ILE A 80 -8.89 14.75 -8.90
N GLN A 81 -9.70 14.51 -9.93
CA GLN A 81 -9.38 13.59 -11.02
C GLN A 81 -9.17 14.36 -12.33
N HIS A 82 -8.04 14.11 -13.01
CA HIS A 82 -7.72 14.72 -14.31
C HIS A 82 -8.01 13.82 -15.51
N HIS A 83 -8.35 12.55 -15.30
CA HIS A 83 -8.79 11.68 -16.40
C HIS A 83 -10.18 12.09 -16.91
N ALA A 84 -10.29 12.46 -18.19
CA ALA A 84 -11.51 13.02 -18.81
C ALA A 84 -12.78 12.13 -18.67
N GLY A 85 -12.61 10.83 -18.43
CA GLY A 85 -13.72 9.87 -18.25
C GLY A 85 -14.28 9.76 -16.83
N TYR A 86 -13.69 10.44 -15.84
CA TYR A 86 -14.07 10.26 -14.43
C TYR A 86 -14.26 11.60 -13.72
N ALA A 87 -15.29 11.70 -12.89
CA ALA A 87 -15.51 12.86 -12.03
C ALA A 87 -14.57 12.85 -10.83
N SER A 88 -14.33 14.04 -10.26
CA SER A 88 -13.64 14.20 -8.98
C SER A 88 -14.44 13.61 -7.81
N GLY A 89 -13.74 13.35 -6.71
CA GLY A 89 -14.27 12.85 -5.45
C GLY A 89 -14.15 11.33 -5.30
N PRO A 90 -13.88 10.81 -4.09
CA PRO A 90 -13.71 9.37 -3.86
C PRO A 90 -14.94 8.53 -4.26
N GLN A 91 -16.13 9.11 -4.13
CA GLN A 91 -17.39 8.45 -4.50
C GLN A 91 -17.47 8.12 -5.99
N ALA A 92 -16.90 8.96 -6.86
CA ALA A 92 -16.99 8.80 -8.30
C ALA A 92 -16.28 7.54 -8.81
N ILE A 93 -15.27 7.09 -8.08
CA ILE A 93 -14.44 5.93 -8.43
C ILE A 93 -14.68 4.71 -7.51
N TRP A 94 -15.57 4.81 -6.53
CA TRP A 94 -15.82 3.75 -5.54
C TRP A 94 -16.16 2.40 -6.18
N SER A 95 -17.09 2.39 -7.14
CA SER A 95 -17.57 1.17 -7.80
C SER A 95 -16.48 0.45 -8.61
N LEU A 96 -15.41 1.14 -8.99
CA LEU A 96 -14.30 0.55 -9.74
C LEU A 96 -13.42 -0.33 -8.86
N PHE A 97 -13.31 0.02 -7.57
CA PHE A 97 -12.32 -0.57 -6.67
C PHE A 97 -12.94 -1.35 -5.51
N CYS A 98 -14.24 -1.18 -5.24
CA CYS A 98 -14.92 -1.79 -4.09
C CYS A 98 -14.80 -3.32 -3.99
N ASN A 99 -14.49 -4.01 -5.08
CA ASN A 99 -14.36 -5.47 -5.13
C ASN A 99 -12.95 -5.99 -4.80
N GLY A 100 -11.98 -5.11 -4.54
CA GLY A 100 -10.62 -5.50 -4.17
C GLY A 100 -9.80 -6.13 -5.30
N ASN A 101 -9.97 -5.62 -6.52
CA ASN A 101 -9.17 -6.01 -7.67
C ASN A 101 -7.71 -5.61 -7.52
N LYS A 102 -6.79 -6.51 -7.89
CA LYS A 102 -5.37 -6.22 -8.03
C LYS A 102 -5.07 -5.79 -9.45
N ILE A 103 -4.17 -4.84 -9.59
CA ILE A 103 -3.68 -4.37 -10.89
C ILE A 103 -2.39 -5.12 -11.27
N GLY A 104 -1.53 -5.39 -10.29
CA GLY A 104 -0.24 -6.03 -10.51
C GLY A 104 0.38 -6.65 -9.26
N SER A 105 1.70 -6.81 -9.29
CA SER A 105 2.51 -7.34 -8.20
C SER A 105 3.76 -6.48 -8.02
N GLU A 106 4.36 -6.46 -6.82
CA GLU A 106 5.62 -5.74 -6.59
C GLU A 106 6.75 -6.09 -7.57
N LYS A 107 6.74 -7.30 -8.13
CA LYS A 107 7.76 -7.74 -9.09
C LYS A 107 7.55 -7.14 -10.48
N SER A 108 6.31 -6.79 -10.82
CA SER A 108 5.89 -6.36 -12.15
C SER A 108 5.49 -4.88 -12.21
N THR A 109 5.57 -4.17 -11.08
CA THR A 109 5.18 -2.77 -10.96
C THR A 109 6.27 -1.97 -10.27
N ALA A 110 6.28 -0.66 -10.48
CA ALA A 110 7.22 0.24 -9.85
C ALA A 110 6.49 1.31 -9.03
N TRP A 111 7.13 1.77 -7.97
CA TRP A 111 6.66 2.84 -7.10
C TRP A 111 7.75 3.88 -6.91
N CYS A 112 7.32 5.12 -6.71
CA CYS A 112 8.20 6.23 -6.37
C CYS A 112 7.43 7.26 -5.56
N PHE A 113 8.11 7.92 -4.63
CA PHE A 113 7.63 9.16 -4.03
C PHE A 113 8.70 10.23 -4.19
N ASP A 114 8.34 11.37 -4.78
CA ASP A 114 9.20 12.54 -4.92
C ASP A 114 8.86 13.51 -3.78
N ALA A 115 9.72 13.52 -2.76
CA ALA A 115 9.57 14.36 -1.58
C ALA A 115 9.64 15.87 -1.90
N ALA A 116 10.30 16.27 -2.99
CA ALA A 116 10.42 17.68 -3.35
C ALA A 116 9.11 18.27 -3.90
N THR A 117 8.24 17.41 -4.45
CA THR A 117 6.97 17.80 -5.06
C THR A 117 5.75 17.24 -4.32
N ASN A 118 5.96 16.42 -3.29
CA ASN A 118 4.94 15.67 -2.58
C ASN A 118 4.09 14.81 -3.53
N MET A 119 4.75 14.20 -4.52
CA MET A 119 4.10 13.39 -5.56
C MET A 119 4.44 11.92 -5.40
N SER A 120 3.46 11.03 -5.42
CA SER A 120 3.69 9.59 -5.57
C SER A 120 3.39 9.12 -6.97
N TYR A 121 4.03 8.03 -7.37
CA TYR A 121 3.85 7.43 -8.68
C TYR A 121 3.72 5.92 -8.56
N ALA A 122 2.90 5.34 -9.44
CA ALA A 122 2.83 3.91 -9.66
C ALA A 122 2.93 3.64 -11.15
N GLN A 123 3.73 2.65 -11.55
CA GLN A 123 3.83 2.22 -12.94
C GLN A 123 3.53 0.73 -13.05
N TYR A 124 2.57 0.42 -13.91
CA TYR A 124 2.17 -0.90 -14.36
C TYR A 124 1.97 -0.83 -15.89
N SER A 125 0.82 -1.22 -16.45
CA SER A 125 0.49 -0.93 -17.86
C SER A 125 0.33 0.56 -18.15
N THR A 126 0.03 1.35 -17.12
CA THR A 126 -0.08 2.82 -17.14
C THR A 126 0.84 3.38 -16.06
N THR A 127 1.15 4.68 -16.14
CA THR A 127 1.78 5.39 -15.03
C THR A 127 0.76 6.36 -14.45
N ASP A 128 0.51 6.24 -13.16
CA ASP A 128 -0.28 7.19 -12.40
C ASP A 128 0.64 8.07 -11.55
N ARG A 129 0.24 9.32 -11.38
CA ARG A 129 0.85 10.29 -10.47
C ARG A 129 -0.22 10.84 -9.54
N TRP A 130 0.09 10.92 -8.26
CA TRP A 130 -0.78 11.53 -7.26
C TRP A 130 -0.07 12.61 -6.47
N ARG A 131 -0.76 13.72 -6.26
CA ARG A 131 -0.34 14.76 -5.31
C ARG A 131 -0.84 14.42 -3.92
N TRP A 132 0.04 14.60 -2.95
CA TRP A 132 -0.29 14.52 -1.54
C TRP A 132 -0.41 15.92 -0.93
N VAL A 133 -1.43 16.13 -0.11
CA VAL A 133 -1.63 17.34 0.69
C VAL A 133 -1.88 16.89 2.11
N ASP A 134 -1.06 17.38 3.04
CA ASP A 134 -1.24 17.15 4.48
C ASP A 134 -1.48 15.66 4.83
N GLY A 135 -0.71 14.77 4.19
CA GLY A 135 -0.77 13.32 4.38
C GLY A 135 -1.87 12.57 3.63
N CYS A 136 -2.66 13.21 2.78
CA CYS A 136 -3.76 12.58 2.02
C CYS A 136 -3.53 12.68 0.50
N VAL A 137 -4.00 11.68 -0.25
CA VAL A 137 -4.12 11.73 -1.71
C VAL A 137 -5.19 12.75 -2.07
N HIS A 138 -4.77 13.79 -2.80
CA HIS A 138 -5.61 14.94 -3.13
C HIS A 138 -5.89 15.07 -4.62
N GLU A 139 -4.98 14.64 -5.49
CA GLU A 139 -5.08 14.91 -6.92
C GLU A 139 -4.39 13.81 -7.72
N HIS A 140 -4.89 13.50 -8.91
CA HIS A 140 -4.43 12.38 -9.72
C HIS A 140 -4.35 12.67 -11.22
N TRP A 141 -3.33 12.13 -11.87
CA TRP A 141 -3.12 12.11 -13.32
C TRP A 141 -2.63 10.73 -13.77
N ASP A 142 -3.07 10.29 -14.95
CA ASP A 142 -2.73 8.99 -15.53
C ASP A 142 -2.37 9.07 -17.04
N GLN A 143 -2.32 10.28 -17.61
CA GLN A 143 -2.04 10.50 -19.03
C GLN A 143 -0.62 11.00 -19.27
N ASN A 144 0.18 10.21 -20.00
CA ASN A 144 1.56 10.52 -20.38
C ASN A 144 2.53 10.74 -19.20
N GLU A 145 2.19 10.22 -18.02
CA GLU A 145 3.02 10.33 -16.82
C GLU A 145 4.27 9.43 -16.87
N ARG A 146 5.31 9.80 -16.12
CA ARG A 146 6.57 9.05 -16.03
C ARG A 146 7.12 9.12 -14.60
N ILE A 147 7.68 8.00 -14.13
CA ILE A 147 8.36 7.95 -12.84
C ILE A 147 9.70 8.71 -12.89
N PRO A 148 9.94 9.68 -12.00
CA PRO A 148 11.24 10.34 -11.86
C PRO A 148 12.21 9.48 -11.03
N LYS A 149 12.78 8.45 -11.67
CA LYS A 149 13.56 7.39 -10.99
C LYS A 149 14.73 7.89 -10.14
N ASP A 150 15.33 9.01 -10.52
CA ASP A 150 16.44 9.67 -9.84
C ASP A 150 16.04 10.39 -8.54
N LYS A 151 14.74 10.62 -8.33
CA LYS A 151 14.20 11.37 -7.18
C LYS A 151 13.44 10.50 -6.17
N CYS A 152 13.40 9.19 -6.38
CA CYS A 152 12.56 8.32 -5.57
C CYS A 152 13.05 8.24 -4.13
N TYR A 153 12.14 8.56 -3.21
CA TYR A 153 12.33 8.44 -1.78
C TYR A 153 12.68 7.00 -1.40
N LYS A 154 13.68 6.88 -0.52
CA LYS A 154 14.11 5.59 0.02
C LYS A 154 13.38 5.36 1.32
N LEU A 155 12.49 4.36 1.33
CA LEU A 155 11.79 3.97 2.55
C LEU A 155 12.80 3.54 3.63
N PRO A 156 12.52 3.83 4.91
CA PRO A 156 13.32 3.31 6.01
C PRO A 156 13.36 1.78 5.97
N THR A 157 14.56 1.20 6.13
CA THR A 157 14.77 -0.26 6.10
C THR A 157 14.13 -1.01 7.26
N THR A 158 13.57 -0.29 8.24
CA THR A 158 12.73 -0.82 9.31
C THR A 158 11.26 -0.70 8.93
N THR A 159 10.81 -1.54 8.00
CA THR A 159 9.37 -1.77 7.83
C THR A 159 9.10 -3.20 8.33
N PRO A 160 8.22 -3.40 9.32
CA PRO A 160 7.91 -4.72 9.88
C PRO A 160 7.27 -5.67 8.85
#